data_AF-A0A238LG48-F1
#
_entry.id   AF-A0A238LG48-F1
#
_cell.length_a   1.000
_cell.length_b   1.000
_cell.length_c   1.000
_cell.angle_alpha   90.00
_cell.angle_beta   90.00
_cell.angle_gamma   90.00
#
_symmetry.space_group_name_H-M   'P 1'
#
loop_
_entity.id
_entity.type
_entity.pdbx_description
1 polymer ?
#
loop_
_entity_poly.entity_id
_entity_poly.type
_entity_poly.pdbx_seq_one_letter_code
_entity_poly.pdbx_strand_id
1 'polypeptide(L)'
;MLEPDENGVLLRLAPSAGRRVMAVATIYLLGALLIWMALAQPPALGWAVFLIALGAFILWAAERMRRATSMRLELTEEGLRDSSGRVLADWDEIAKVERGTFAFKPSNGFVLILKEKGPGAWAPGLYWRIGRRVGVGGVTPMRETKFMGEQIALSLAQRQGNLGL
;
A
#
# COMPACT_ATOMS: atom_id res chain seq x y z
N MET A 1 -9.99 24.57 -5.36
CA MET A 1 -8.73 23.88 -5.02
C MET A 1 -8.94 23.17 -3.70
N LEU A 2 -8.28 22.03 -3.45
CA LEU A 2 -8.28 21.45 -2.10
C LEU A 2 -7.48 22.41 -1.22
N GLU A 3 -8.08 22.90 -0.14
CA GLU A 3 -7.36 23.71 0.84
C GLU A 3 -6.57 22.76 1.75
N PRO A 4 -5.26 22.98 1.93
CA PRO A 4 -4.47 22.19 2.85
C PRO A 4 -4.98 22.37 4.27
N ASP A 5 -4.95 21.30 5.08
CA ASP A 5 -5.14 21.44 6.51
C ASP A 5 -3.97 22.17 7.19
N GLU A 6 -4.04 22.41 8.50
CA GLU A 6 -2.98 23.09 9.28
C GLU A 6 -1.59 22.43 9.14
N ASN A 7 -1.51 21.19 8.66
CA ASN A 7 -0.27 20.44 8.45
C ASN A 7 0.15 20.33 6.98
N GLY A 8 -0.48 21.10 6.07
CA GLY A 8 -0.16 21.06 4.63
C GLY A 8 -0.69 19.82 3.90
N VAL A 9 -1.62 19.07 4.50
CA VAL A 9 -2.17 17.84 3.92
C VAL A 9 -3.44 18.14 3.13
N LEU A 10 -3.43 17.81 1.84
CA LEU A 10 -4.56 17.98 0.91
C LEU A 10 -5.55 16.82 1.00
N LEU A 11 -5.05 15.58 1.08
CA LEU A 11 -5.89 14.38 1.22
C LEU A 11 -5.20 13.34 2.10
N ARG A 12 -5.99 12.64 2.91
CA ARG A 12 -5.54 11.47 3.67
C ARG A 12 -6.23 10.22 3.16
N LEU A 13 -5.45 9.15 3.01
CA LEU A 13 -5.96 7.82 2.71
C LEU A 13 -5.53 6.86 3.84
N ALA A 14 -6.49 6.44 4.63
CA ALA A 14 -6.27 5.52 5.75
C ALA A 14 -6.83 4.13 5.44
N PRO A 15 -6.14 3.05 5.85
CA PRO A 15 -6.71 1.70 5.83
C PRO A 15 -8.06 1.62 6.57
N SER A 16 -9.01 0.86 6.00
CA SER A 16 -10.26 0.57 6.72
C SER A 16 -9.97 -0.29 7.94
N ALA A 17 -10.26 0.23 9.14
CA ALA A 17 -9.99 -0.46 10.41
C ALA A 17 -10.63 -1.86 10.46
N GLY A 18 -11.90 -1.97 10.06
CA GLY A 18 -12.61 -3.26 10.03
C GLY A 18 -12.00 -4.27 9.05
N ARG A 19 -11.74 -3.86 7.80
CA ARG A 19 -11.13 -4.75 6.78
C ARG A 19 -9.73 -5.19 7.18
N ARG A 20 -8.96 -4.28 7.79
CA ARG A 20 -7.62 -4.56 8.30
C ARG A 20 -7.66 -5.60 9.42
N VAL A 21 -8.53 -5.43 10.42
CA VAL A 21 -8.63 -6.37 11.54
C VAL A 21 -9.03 -7.76 11.04
N MET A 22 -10.05 -7.84 10.19
CA MET A 22 -10.51 -9.11 9.62
C MET A 22 -9.39 -9.80 8.82
N ALA A 23 -8.74 -9.08 7.89
CA ALA A 23 -7.67 -9.67 7.07
C ALA A 23 -6.48 -10.16 7.92
N VAL A 24 -6.02 -9.33 8.87
CA VAL A 24 -4.89 -9.68 9.75
C VAL A 24 -5.27 -10.86 10.66
N ALA A 25 -6.47 -10.88 11.23
CA ALA A 25 -6.95 -11.97 12.08
C ALA A 25 -7.00 -13.31 11.33
N THR A 26 -7.49 -13.31 10.08
CA THR A 26 -7.54 -14.52 9.25
C THR A 26 -6.14 -15.08 8.97
N ILE A 27 -5.17 -14.22 8.66
CA ILE A 27 -3.78 -14.65 8.41
C ILE A 27 -3.13 -15.18 9.69
N TYR A 28 -3.36 -14.52 10.84
CA TYR A 28 -2.93 -15.01 12.14
C TYR A 28 -3.50 -16.40 12.46
N LEU A 29 -4.80 -16.58 12.26
CA LEU A 29 -5.49 -17.85 12.49
C LEU A 29 -4.94 -18.95 11.59
N LEU A 30 -4.71 -18.66 10.30
CA LEU A 30 -4.10 -19.61 9.37
C LEU A 30 -2.69 -20.03 9.82
N GLY A 31 -1.83 -19.07 10.16
CA GLY A 31 -0.46 -19.36 10.62
C GLY A 31 -0.45 -20.20 11.90
N ALA A 32 -1.32 -19.86 12.86
CA ALA A 32 -1.47 -20.63 14.10
C ALA A 32 -2.00 -22.04 13.84
N LEU A 33 -2.98 -22.19 12.93
CA LEU A 33 -3.56 -23.49 12.58
C LEU A 33 -2.53 -24.43 11.95
N LEU A 34 -1.65 -23.93 11.08
CA LEU A 34 -0.58 -24.74 10.48
C LEU A 34 0.42 -25.25 11.52
N ILE A 35 0.83 -24.38 12.45
CA ILE A 35 1.71 -24.78 13.55
C ILE A 35 1.00 -25.77 14.47
N TRP A 36 -0.27 -25.53 14.79
CA TRP A 36 -1.06 -26.44 15.61
C TRP A 36 -1.18 -27.82 14.95
N MET A 37 -1.47 -27.88 13.64
CA MET A 37 -1.57 -29.14 12.91
C MET A 37 -0.25 -29.93 12.94
N ALA A 38 0.89 -29.24 12.78
CA ALA A 38 2.21 -29.85 12.87
C ALA A 38 2.52 -30.45 14.25
N LEU A 39 1.91 -29.93 15.32
CA LEU A 39 2.14 -30.38 16.70
C LEU A 39 1.09 -31.41 17.17
N ALA A 40 -0.18 -31.23 16.79
CA ALA A 40 -1.29 -32.07 17.23
C ALA A 40 -1.36 -33.40 16.47
N GLN A 41 -0.99 -33.42 15.20
CA GLN A 41 -0.86 -34.63 14.39
C GLN A 41 0.47 -34.58 13.63
N PRO A 42 1.60 -34.87 14.31
CA PRO A 42 2.92 -34.70 13.73
C PRO A 42 3.05 -35.55 12.45
N PRO A 43 3.19 -34.94 11.28
CA PRO A 43 3.49 -35.68 10.07
C PRO A 43 4.95 -36.16 10.13
N ALA A 44 5.42 -36.80 9.05
CA ALA A 44 6.85 -37.12 8.93
C ALA A 44 7.71 -35.87 9.20
N LEU A 45 8.86 -36.05 9.86
CA LEU A 45 9.68 -34.96 10.41
C LEU A 45 9.92 -33.80 9.43
N GLY A 46 10.21 -34.10 8.15
CA GLY A 46 10.42 -33.08 7.12
C GLY A 46 9.17 -32.21 6.88
N TRP A 47 7.99 -32.82 6.84
CA TRP A 47 6.71 -32.10 6.71
C TRP A 47 6.36 -31.30 7.95
N ALA A 48 6.70 -31.81 9.14
CA ALA A 48 6.45 -31.09 10.39
C ALA A 48 7.28 -29.81 10.44
N VAL A 49 8.59 -29.90 10.12
CA VAL A 49 9.49 -28.75 10.01
C VAL A 49 8.99 -27.76 8.96
N PHE A 50 8.56 -28.25 7.79
CA PHE A 50 8.01 -27.40 6.74
C PHE A 50 6.76 -26.63 7.18
N LEU A 51 5.79 -27.31 7.81
CA LEU A 51 4.56 -26.68 8.28
C LEU A 51 4.82 -25.62 9.36
N ILE A 52 5.75 -25.90 10.29
CA ILE A 52 6.17 -24.94 11.31
C ILE A 52 6.81 -23.72 10.67
N ALA A 53 7.75 -23.92 9.73
CA ALA A 53 8.43 -22.82 9.03
C ALA A 53 7.44 -21.97 8.21
N LEU A 54 6.51 -22.62 7.50
CA LEU A 54 5.46 -21.95 6.74
C LEU A 54 4.50 -21.17 7.66
N GLY A 55 4.06 -21.77 8.76
CA GLY A 55 3.22 -21.11 9.75
C GLY A 55 3.91 -19.90 10.36
N ALA A 56 5.17 -20.02 10.76
CA ALA A 56 5.97 -18.91 11.26
C ALA A 56 6.14 -17.79 10.23
N PHE A 57 6.35 -18.13 8.96
CA PHE A 57 6.41 -17.16 7.86
C PHE A 57 5.08 -16.42 7.68
N ILE A 58 3.95 -17.13 7.74
CA ILE A 58 2.61 -16.53 7.64
C ILE A 58 2.33 -15.59 8.83
N LEU A 59 2.70 -15.97 10.05
CA LEU A 59 2.58 -15.12 11.23
C LEU A 59 3.45 -13.86 11.10
N TRP A 60 4.69 -14.01 10.61
CA TRP A 60 5.56 -12.88 10.31
C TRP A 60 4.94 -11.94 9.27
N ALA A 61 4.35 -12.48 8.20
CA ALA A 61 3.67 -11.68 7.17
C ALA A 61 2.44 -10.96 7.73
N ALA A 62 1.65 -11.61 8.60
CA ALA A 62 0.51 -11.01 9.30
C ALA A 62 0.95 -9.81 10.14
N GLU A 63 2.03 -9.97 10.92
CA GLU A 63 2.57 -8.91 11.76
C GLU A 63 3.12 -7.75 10.92
N ARG A 64 3.83 -8.06 9.83
CA ARG A 64 4.33 -7.06 8.90
C ARG A 64 3.21 -6.25 8.26
N MET A 65 2.10 -6.91 7.91
CA MET A 65 0.88 -6.25 7.40
C MET A 65 0.18 -5.43 8.48
N ARG A 66 0.08 -5.92 9.72
CA ARG A 66 -0.52 -5.19 10.85
C ARG A 66 0.18 -3.86 11.10
N ARG A 67 1.52 -3.85 11.07
CA ARG A 67 2.35 -2.64 11.20
C ARG A 67 2.27 -1.73 9.98
N ALA A 68 2.27 -2.31 8.78
CA ALA A 68 2.18 -1.51 7.56
C ALA A 68 0.85 -0.75 7.44
N THR A 69 -0.24 -1.41 7.84
CA THR A 69 -1.61 -0.88 7.74
C THR A 69 -2.02 0.00 8.92
N SER A 70 -1.12 0.29 9.88
CA SER A 70 -1.32 1.38 10.83
C SER A 70 -0.91 2.75 10.27
N MET A 71 -0.15 2.75 9.17
CA MET A 71 0.26 3.97 8.49
C MET A 71 -0.87 4.50 7.60
N ARG A 72 -0.83 5.80 7.35
CA ARG A 72 -1.74 6.50 6.43
C ARG A 72 -0.93 7.07 5.28
N LEU A 73 -1.57 7.26 4.14
CA LEU A 73 -0.99 7.99 3.02
C LEU A 73 -1.52 9.41 3.03
N GLU A 74 -0.63 10.36 2.77
CA GLU A 74 -0.90 11.79 2.79
C GLU A 74 -0.49 12.37 1.45
N LEU A 75 -1.45 12.97 0.75
CA LEU A 75 -1.17 13.82 -0.40
C LEU A 75 -0.98 15.24 0.11
N THR A 76 0.16 15.83 -0.21
CA THR A 76 0.60 17.16 0.23
C THR A 76 0.94 18.02 -0.99
N GLU A 77 1.31 19.27 -0.77
CA GLU A 77 1.77 20.18 -1.83
C GLU A 77 3.09 19.75 -2.47
N GLU A 78 3.93 19.00 -1.74
CA GLU A 78 5.22 18.45 -2.17
C GLU A 78 5.05 17.13 -2.95
N GLY A 79 4.10 16.29 -2.52
CA GLY A 79 3.80 15.03 -3.19
C GLY A 79 3.04 14.04 -2.31
N LEU A 80 3.17 12.76 -2.64
CA LEU A 80 2.59 11.66 -1.88
C LEU A 80 3.63 11.11 -0.89
N ARG A 81 3.28 11.08 0.40
CA ARG A 81 4.09 10.48 1.48
C ARG A 81 3.27 9.57 2.38
N ASP A 82 3.94 8.76 3.19
CA ASP A 82 3.27 8.05 4.29
C ASP A 82 3.43 8.80 5.62
N SER A 83 2.61 8.42 6.60
CA SER A 83 2.59 9.02 7.93
C SER A 83 3.85 8.76 8.77
N SER A 84 4.84 8.01 8.25
CA SER A 84 6.17 7.91 8.87
C SER A 84 7.14 8.98 8.35
N GLY A 85 6.70 9.81 7.40
CA GLY A 85 7.51 10.82 6.73
C GLY A 85 8.21 10.31 5.48
N ARG A 86 8.01 9.05 5.07
CA ARG A 86 8.62 8.55 3.84
C ARG A 86 7.90 9.13 2.63
N VAL A 87 8.63 9.83 1.78
CA VAL A 87 8.13 10.29 0.48
C VAL A 87 8.03 9.11 -0.49
N LEU A 88 6.84 8.88 -1.04
CA LEU A 88 6.59 7.85 -2.04
C LEU A 88 6.87 8.39 -3.45
N ALA A 89 6.43 9.62 -3.71
CA ALA A 89 6.62 10.31 -4.98
C ALA A 89 6.40 11.82 -4.82
N ASP A 90 7.40 12.63 -5.17
CA ASP A 90 7.24 14.09 -5.32
C ASP A 90 6.46 14.42 -6.60
N TRP A 91 5.74 15.55 -6.61
CA TRP A 91 4.99 15.96 -7.80
C TRP A 91 5.86 16.06 -9.05
N ASP A 92 7.08 16.56 -8.92
CA ASP A 92 8.01 16.74 -10.02
C ASP A 92 8.54 15.41 -10.56
N GLU A 93 8.49 14.34 -9.77
CA GLU A 93 8.86 13.00 -10.21
C GLU A 93 7.71 12.24 -10.88
N ILE A 94 6.45 12.63 -10.66
CA ILE A 94 5.30 11.91 -11.22
C ILE A 94 5.17 12.22 -12.72
N ALA A 95 5.32 11.20 -13.55
CA ALA A 95 5.14 11.29 -15.00
C ALA A 95 3.66 11.12 -15.41
N LYS A 96 2.96 10.16 -14.80
CA LYS A 96 1.52 9.92 -15.03
C LYS A 96 0.90 9.06 -13.93
N VAL A 97 -0.43 9.04 -13.90
CA VAL A 97 -1.23 8.17 -13.03
C VAL A 97 -2.00 7.15 -13.87
N GLU A 98 -1.83 5.86 -13.58
CA GLU A 98 -2.56 4.77 -14.21
C GLU A 98 -3.68 4.25 -13.29
N ARG A 99 -4.91 4.21 -13.82
CA ARG A 99 -6.13 3.83 -13.08
C ARG A 99 -6.90 2.67 -13.75
N GLY A 100 -6.48 2.25 -14.94
CA GLY A 100 -7.17 1.25 -15.76
C GLY A 100 -7.04 -0.18 -15.22
N THR A 101 -7.93 -1.07 -15.66
CA THR A 101 -7.95 -2.50 -15.29
C THR A 101 -6.71 -3.28 -15.71
N PHE A 102 -5.97 -2.80 -16.72
CA PHE A 102 -4.71 -3.39 -17.20
C PHE A 102 -3.46 -2.78 -16.56
N ALA A 103 -3.60 -1.80 -15.67
CA ALA A 103 -2.48 -1.32 -14.89
C ALA A 103 -2.13 -2.37 -13.83
N PHE A 104 -0.84 -2.58 -13.58
CA PHE A 104 -0.35 -3.39 -12.47
C PHE A 104 -0.68 -2.67 -11.16
N LYS A 105 -1.97 -2.58 -10.79
CA LYS A 105 -2.44 -1.80 -9.65
C LYS A 105 -2.84 -2.75 -8.52
N PRO A 106 -2.57 -2.38 -7.26
CA PRO A 106 -3.15 -3.10 -6.14
C PRO A 106 -4.68 -3.02 -6.20
N SER A 107 -5.36 -3.98 -5.57
CA SER A 107 -6.83 -4.02 -5.51
C SER A 107 -7.40 -2.66 -5.13
N ASN A 108 -8.38 -2.19 -5.90
CA ASN A 108 -9.06 -0.90 -5.67
C ASN A 108 -8.15 0.34 -5.71
N GLY A 109 -6.95 0.19 -6.26
CA GLY A 109 -5.90 1.19 -6.28
C GLY A 109 -5.67 1.90 -7.60
N PHE A 110 -4.57 2.67 -7.62
CA PHE A 110 -3.96 3.29 -8.80
C PHE A 110 -2.44 3.07 -8.76
N VAL A 111 -1.76 3.41 -9.85
CA VAL A 111 -0.29 3.36 -9.94
C VAL A 111 0.23 4.71 -10.38
N LEU A 112 1.21 5.25 -9.67
CA LEU A 112 2.02 6.36 -10.15
C LEU A 112 3.18 5.80 -10.97
N ILE A 113 3.37 6.37 -12.15
CA ILE A 113 4.57 6.15 -12.96
C ILE A 113 5.48 7.34 -12.76
N LEU A 114 6.69 7.09 -12.28
CA LEU A 114 7.70 8.09 -12.00
C LEU A 114 8.64 8.29 -13.20
N LYS A 115 9.26 9.46 -13.28
CA LYS A 115 10.26 9.82 -14.30
C LYS A 115 11.52 8.98 -14.12
N GLU A 116 12.00 8.85 -12.90
CA GLU A 116 13.22 8.12 -12.56
C GLU A 116 12.96 6.86 -11.72
N LYS A 117 13.93 5.94 -11.72
CA LYS A 117 13.92 4.80 -10.80
C LYS A 117 14.31 5.28 -9.40
N GLY A 118 13.71 4.69 -8.37
CA GLY A 118 14.15 4.93 -7.00
C GLY A 118 14.07 3.69 -6.11
N PRO A 119 14.36 3.86 -4.81
CA PRO A 119 14.50 2.75 -3.88
C PRO A 119 13.18 1.99 -3.74
N GLY A 120 13.27 0.66 -3.71
CA GLY A 120 12.13 -0.21 -3.46
C GLY A 120 11.49 0.09 -2.10
N ALA A 121 10.17 -0.01 -2.05
CA ALA A 121 9.40 0.20 -0.82
C ALA A 121 8.22 -0.76 -0.81
N TRP A 122 7.89 -1.28 0.38
CA TRP A 122 6.71 -2.12 0.50
C TRP A 122 6.05 -1.95 1.86
N ALA A 123 4.81 -1.50 1.82
CA ALA A 123 3.89 -1.51 2.94
C ALA A 123 2.74 -2.46 2.57
N PRO A 124 2.82 -3.76 2.96
CA PRO A 124 1.82 -4.75 2.62
C PRO A 124 0.40 -4.27 2.90
N GLY A 125 -0.45 -4.35 1.88
CA GLY A 125 -1.85 -3.90 1.94
C GLY A 125 -2.08 -2.40 1.78
N LEU A 126 -1.05 -1.57 1.64
CA LEU A 126 -1.18 -0.11 1.48
C LEU A 126 -0.51 0.41 0.21
N TYR A 127 0.76 0.08 0.01
CA TYR A 127 1.49 0.48 -1.20
C TYR A 127 2.71 -0.40 -1.47
N TRP A 128 3.21 -0.31 -2.69
CA TRP A 128 4.52 -0.83 -3.07
C TRP A 128 5.20 0.11 -4.07
N ARG A 129 6.53 0.09 -4.10
CA ARG A 129 7.37 0.80 -5.06
C ARG A 129 8.38 -0.18 -5.66
N ILE A 130 8.37 -0.30 -6.98
CA ILE A 130 9.27 -1.16 -7.75
C ILE A 130 9.72 -0.39 -9.00
N GLY A 131 11.01 -0.10 -9.11
CA GLY A 131 11.58 0.66 -10.22
C GLY A 131 10.97 2.06 -10.32
N ARG A 132 10.21 2.30 -11.41
CA ARG A 132 9.52 3.57 -11.70
C ARG A 132 8.05 3.56 -11.29
N ARG A 133 7.57 2.52 -10.61
CA ARG A 133 6.14 2.33 -10.33
C ARG A 133 5.88 2.38 -8.84
N VAL A 134 4.87 3.14 -8.44
CA VAL A 134 4.34 3.16 -7.08
C VAL A 134 2.87 2.79 -7.12
N GLY A 135 2.53 1.58 -6.67
CA GLY A 135 1.14 1.14 -6.55
C GLY A 135 0.56 1.53 -5.20
N VAL A 136 -0.60 2.18 -5.19
CA VAL A 136 -1.31 2.60 -3.98
C VAL A 136 -2.69 1.93 -3.94
N GLY A 137 -3.00 1.22 -2.86
CA GLY A 137 -4.29 0.52 -2.70
C GLY A 137 -4.19 -0.69 -1.77
N GLY A 138 -5.14 -1.63 -1.88
CA GLY A 138 -5.20 -2.82 -1.03
C GLY A 138 -6.31 -2.72 0.01
N VAL A 139 -5.97 -2.49 1.28
CA VAL A 139 -6.94 -2.39 2.39
C VAL A 139 -7.53 -0.98 2.56
N THR A 140 -7.14 -0.04 1.69
CA THR A 140 -7.70 1.31 1.65
C THR A 140 -9.14 1.30 1.10
N PRO A 141 -10.01 2.24 1.52
CA PRO A 141 -11.35 2.37 0.95
C PRO A 141 -11.29 2.68 -0.54
N MET A 142 -12.00 1.89 -1.36
CA MET A 142 -11.99 1.99 -2.82
C MET A 142 -12.36 3.40 -3.31
N ARG A 143 -13.42 4.00 -2.74
CA ARG A 143 -13.89 5.33 -3.12
C ARG A 143 -12.84 6.41 -2.87
N GLU A 144 -12.24 6.42 -1.68
CA GLU A 144 -11.19 7.39 -1.31
C GLU A 144 -9.93 7.18 -2.15
N THR A 145 -9.54 5.92 -2.40
CA THR A 145 -8.34 5.61 -3.20
C THR A 145 -8.52 6.06 -4.65
N LYS A 146 -9.70 5.81 -5.24
CA LYS A 146 -10.04 6.27 -6.59
C LYS A 146 -10.08 7.79 -6.67
N PHE A 147 -10.71 8.44 -5.69
CA PHE A 147 -10.78 9.88 -5.60
C PHE A 147 -9.38 10.53 -5.52
N MET A 148 -8.49 10.00 -4.67
CA MET A 148 -7.10 10.48 -4.60
C MET A 148 -6.38 10.33 -5.95
N GLY A 149 -6.50 9.18 -6.62
CA GLY A 149 -5.90 8.99 -7.94
C GLY A 149 -6.45 9.94 -9.01
N GLU A 150 -7.74 10.29 -8.93
CA GLU A 150 -8.36 11.31 -9.80
C GLU A 150 -7.83 12.71 -9.53
N GLN A 151 -7.71 13.11 -8.26
CA GLN A 151 -7.15 14.40 -7.88
C GLN A 151 -5.69 14.54 -8.30
N ILE A 152 -4.87 13.49 -8.15
CA ILE A 152 -3.48 13.51 -8.62
C ILE A 152 -3.43 13.69 -10.14
N ALA A 153 -4.29 12.99 -10.90
CA ALA A 153 -4.33 13.15 -12.35
C ALA A 153 -4.73 14.58 -12.78
N LEU A 154 -5.71 15.19 -12.09
CA LEU A 154 -6.14 16.57 -12.35
C LEU A 154 -5.03 17.58 -12.02
N SER A 155 -4.41 17.46 -10.85
CA SER A 155 -3.30 18.34 -10.43
C SER A 155 -2.11 18.24 -11.37
N LEU A 156 -1.79 17.03 -11.86
CA LEU A 156 -0.71 16.83 -12.82
C LEU A 156 -1.00 17.51 -14.16
N ALA A 157 -2.24 17.40 -14.66
CA ALA A 157 -2.65 18.05 -15.91
C ALA A 157 -2.57 19.59 -15.81
N GLN A 158 -2.99 20.16 -14.67
CA GLN A 158 -2.89 21.60 -14.42
C GLN A 158 -1.44 22.09 -14.36
N ARG A 159 -0.56 21.35 -13.67
CA ARG A 159 0.87 21.68 -13.58
C ARG A 159 1.56 21.62 -14.95
N GLN A 160 1.22 20.63 -15.77
CA GLN A 160 1.74 20.53 -17.14
C GLN A 160 1.21 21.65 -18.05
N GLY A 161 -0.05 22.05 -17.89
CA GLY A 161 -0.63 23.19 -18.61
C GLY A 161 0.00 24.54 -18.24
N ASN A 162 0.35 24.75 -16.97
CA ASN A 162 1.00 25.97 -16.51
C ASN A 162 2.49 26.08 -16.91
N LEU A 163 3.16 24.95 -17.20
CA LEU A 163 4.54 24.93 -17.73
C LEU A 163 4.61 25.14 -19.25
N GLY A 164 3.46 25.25 -19.92
CA GLY A 164 3.33 25.40 -21.38
C GLY A 164 2.99 26.81 -21.87
N LEU A 165 3.17 27.85 -21.04
CA LEU A 165 3.03 29.27 -21.41
C LEU A 165 4.33 30.03 -21.16
#